data_AF-A0A962UHI6-F1
#
_entry.id   AF-A0A962UHI6-F1
#
_cell.length_a   1.000
_cell.length_b   1.000
_cell.length_c   1.000
_cell.angle_alpha   90.00
_cell.angle_beta   90.00
_cell.angle_gamma   90.00
#
_symmetry.space_group_name_H-M   'P 1'
#
loop_
_entity.id
_entity.type
_entity.pdbx_description
1 polymer ?
#
loop_
_entity_poly.entity_id
_entity_poly.type
_entity_poly.pdbx_seq_one_letter_code
_entity_poly.pdbx_strand_id
1 'polypeptide(L)'
;NTGNEGWVYNDNVNSPEIRRWLGEVVGKEGETLDRHDRWLCMMYPRLVLLKQFLREDGAIFVSIDDNEVATLRLLMDEVFGARNFVATALWQKKYAVANDHKTIAPMHDFLLVYQRAPSWQRNLLPRGNDKDGQYKFEDEKGVFRFSDYTCNKTAEERPNLYYPVRNPNTNEEIWPKRTRVWAYSPEEYARHVAQQLIYWGKDGKGKVPAYKRYKHLLRNADGIVPQTLWTHEFAGHTDGARKELREVLHDVSSVSDFATPKPTQLIQRILQIATDPDSLILDSFAGSGTTGHAVLKQNAEDGGKRRFILVEMDEHIARTVTAARVKRVANGYTNAKGQAIGSLGGGFQFCRLSAEPLFAADGQVREDVTFAQLAEFVWFVETGTGFAGQADSPLLGVHEGRAVYLLYNGILKDQSIAGGNVLTGPVFGVLPKFAGPKVIYAAANRMGARAAREGITFKQTPYALEV
;
A
#
# COMPACT_ATOMS: atom_id res chain seq x y z
N ASN A 1 -17.48 -9.27 -5.41
CA ASN A 1 -18.90 -9.67 -5.49
C ASN A 1 -19.18 -10.31 -6.85
N THR A 2 -18.52 -11.42 -7.15
CA THR A 2 -18.55 -12.07 -8.48
C THR A 2 -19.60 -13.17 -8.62
N GLY A 3 -20.33 -13.51 -7.54
CA GLY A 3 -21.38 -14.53 -7.55
C GLY A 3 -20.91 -16.00 -7.56
N ASN A 4 -19.64 -16.29 -7.27
CA ASN A 4 -19.10 -17.65 -7.28
C ASN A 4 -19.03 -18.27 -5.86
N GLU A 5 -19.77 -19.36 -5.63
CA GLU A 5 -19.97 -19.98 -4.30
C GLU A 5 -18.86 -20.97 -3.86
N GLY A 6 -18.03 -21.45 -4.78
CA GLY A 6 -16.96 -22.45 -4.51
C GLY A 6 -15.62 -21.86 -4.04
N TRP A 7 -15.58 -20.60 -3.60
CA TRP A 7 -14.37 -19.85 -3.27
C TRP A 7 -14.11 -19.85 -1.74
N VAL A 8 -12.86 -20.05 -1.33
CA VAL A 8 -12.45 -20.16 0.11
C VAL A 8 -12.37 -18.79 0.80
N TYR A 9 -12.03 -17.74 0.07
CA TYR A 9 -12.59 -16.43 0.37
C TYR A 9 -13.99 -16.50 -0.25
N ASN A 10 -15.08 -16.12 0.41
CA ASN A 10 -16.33 -16.03 -0.32
C ASN A 10 -16.53 -14.56 -0.67
N ASP A 11 -16.80 -14.25 -1.94
CA ASP A 11 -17.05 -12.88 -2.42
C ASP A 11 -18.44 -12.41 -1.98
N ASN A 12 -19.25 -13.39 -1.57
CA ASN A 12 -20.46 -13.25 -0.78
C ASN A 12 -20.18 -13.19 0.72
N VAL A 13 -18.91 -13.11 1.11
CA VAL A 13 -18.44 -12.87 2.47
C VAL A 13 -19.14 -13.77 3.50
N ASN A 14 -19.23 -15.05 3.13
CA ASN A 14 -19.88 -16.12 3.89
C ASN A 14 -19.10 -16.60 5.12
N SER A 15 -18.03 -15.90 5.51
CA SER A 15 -17.43 -16.11 6.83
C SER A 15 -18.53 -15.99 7.90
N PRO A 16 -18.61 -16.91 8.88
CA PRO A 16 -19.61 -16.85 9.94
C PRO A 16 -19.74 -15.48 10.60
N GLU A 17 -18.63 -14.76 10.74
CA GLU A 17 -18.50 -13.43 11.31
C GLU A 17 -19.26 -12.37 10.51
N ILE A 18 -19.13 -12.39 9.18
CA ILE A 18 -19.77 -11.39 8.31
C ILE A 18 -21.24 -11.71 8.07
N ARG A 19 -21.63 -12.99 8.03
CA ARG A 19 -23.06 -13.37 8.04
C ARG A 19 -23.76 -12.92 9.32
N ARG A 20 -23.11 -13.08 10.48
CA ARG A 20 -23.62 -12.57 11.76
C ARG A 20 -23.81 -11.06 11.70
N TRP A 21 -22.78 -10.32 11.26
CA TRP A 21 -22.83 -8.86 11.16
C TRP A 21 -23.94 -8.38 10.19
N LEU A 22 -24.09 -9.02 9.02
CA LEU A 22 -25.14 -8.67 8.06
C LEU A 22 -26.55 -8.92 8.63
N GLY A 23 -26.75 -10.03 9.34
CA GLY A 23 -28.03 -10.33 9.98
C GLY A 23 -28.42 -9.31 11.05
N GLU A 24 -27.44 -8.77 11.78
CA GLU A 24 -27.64 -7.73 12.80
C GLU A 24 -27.87 -6.34 12.18
N VAL A 25 -27.13 -5.97 11.14
CA VAL A 25 -27.14 -4.61 10.57
C VAL A 25 -28.16 -4.42 9.45
N VAL A 26 -28.39 -5.46 8.64
CA VAL A 26 -29.24 -5.40 7.43
C VAL A 26 -30.55 -6.21 7.60
N GLY A 27 -30.64 -7.10 8.60
CA GLY A 27 -31.86 -7.83 8.97
C GLY A 27 -31.96 -9.26 8.42
N LYS A 28 -33.04 -9.99 8.77
CA LYS A 28 -33.24 -11.43 8.49
C LYS A 28 -33.38 -11.81 7.01
N GLU A 29 -33.64 -10.85 6.11
CA GLU A 29 -33.59 -11.11 4.66
C GLU A 29 -32.14 -11.21 4.13
N GLY A 30 -31.14 -11.00 5.01
CA GLY A 30 -29.69 -10.81 4.79
C GLY A 30 -28.81 -12.02 4.47
N GLU A 31 -29.34 -13.14 3.96
CA GLU A 31 -28.55 -14.40 3.90
C GLU A 31 -27.49 -14.48 2.78
N THR A 32 -27.52 -13.59 1.77
CA THR A 32 -26.57 -13.55 0.63
C THR A 32 -26.15 -12.11 0.23
N LEU A 33 -24.91 -11.88 -0.18
CA LEU A 33 -24.36 -10.55 -0.57
C LEU A 33 -24.49 -10.24 -2.07
N ASP A 34 -25.40 -10.92 -2.77
CA ASP A 34 -25.66 -10.82 -4.22
C ASP A 34 -26.21 -9.46 -4.66
N ARG A 35 -26.56 -8.58 -3.70
CA ARG A 35 -27.01 -7.22 -3.95
C ARG A 35 -25.93 -6.19 -3.61
N HIS A 36 -25.77 -5.20 -4.50
CA HIS A 36 -24.80 -4.10 -4.37
C HIS A 36 -24.89 -3.35 -3.02
N ASP A 37 -26.09 -3.16 -2.48
CA ASP A 37 -26.30 -2.44 -1.21
C ASP A 37 -25.63 -3.15 -0.03
N ARG A 38 -25.63 -4.49 0.01
CA ARG A 38 -24.98 -5.26 1.08
C ARG A 38 -23.46 -5.11 1.03
N TRP A 39 -22.87 -5.17 -0.17
CA TRP A 39 -21.44 -4.96 -0.36
C TRP A 39 -21.03 -3.53 0.01
N LEU A 40 -21.84 -2.54 -0.36
CA LEU A 40 -21.65 -1.15 0.02
C LEU A 40 -21.72 -0.95 1.54
N CYS A 41 -22.70 -1.54 2.22
CA CYS A 41 -22.82 -1.50 3.68
C CYS A 41 -21.58 -2.08 4.36
N MET A 42 -21.00 -3.15 3.82
CA MET A 42 -19.76 -3.73 4.33
C MET A 42 -18.56 -2.79 4.10
N MET A 43 -18.45 -2.20 2.91
CA MET A 43 -17.28 -1.40 2.54
C MET A 43 -17.26 -0.01 3.16
N TYR A 44 -18.43 0.63 3.34
CA TYR A 44 -18.54 1.99 3.86
C TYR A 44 -17.79 2.21 5.19
N PRO A 45 -18.07 1.48 6.29
CA PRO A 45 -17.41 1.72 7.57
C PRO A 45 -15.90 1.44 7.51
N ARG A 46 -15.47 0.49 6.67
CA ARG A 46 -14.05 0.18 6.45
C ARG A 46 -13.33 1.32 5.74
N LEU A 47 -13.91 1.87 4.67
CA LEU A 47 -13.34 3.00 3.94
C LEU A 47 -13.29 4.27 4.80
N VAL A 48 -14.32 4.51 5.62
CA VAL A 48 -14.33 5.61 6.60
C VAL A 48 -13.16 5.46 7.58
N LEU A 49 -12.95 4.26 8.13
CA LEU A 49 -11.84 4.00 9.05
C LEU A 49 -10.47 4.10 8.36
N LEU A 50 -10.32 3.54 7.16
CA LEU A 50 -9.07 3.61 6.38
C LEU A 50 -8.70 5.06 6.05
N LYS A 51 -9.68 5.94 5.79
CA LYS A 51 -9.45 7.37 5.61
C LYS A 51 -8.91 8.03 6.87
N GLN A 52 -9.33 7.59 8.06
CA GLN A 52 -8.83 8.12 9.34
C GLN A 52 -7.38 7.71 9.61
N PHE A 53 -6.96 6.52 9.16
CA PHE A 53 -5.58 6.05 9.29
C PHE A 53 -4.62 6.64 8.25
N LEU A 54 -5.15 7.19 7.16
CA LEU A 54 -4.35 7.74 6.08
C LEU A 54 -3.81 9.14 6.46
N ARG A 55 -2.49 9.33 6.33
CA ARG A 55 -1.83 10.64 6.49
C ARG A 55 -2.41 11.64 5.47
N GLU A 56 -2.37 12.95 5.75
CA GLU A 56 -2.92 13.98 4.86
C GLU A 56 -2.30 13.97 3.45
N ASP A 57 -1.04 13.61 3.34
CA ASP A 57 -0.32 13.35 2.09
C ASP A 57 -0.23 11.84 1.78
N GLY A 58 -1.22 11.04 2.19
CA GLY A 58 -1.34 9.64 1.85
C GLY A 58 -2.30 9.42 0.68
N ALA A 59 -2.22 8.23 0.06
CA ALA A 59 -3.14 7.79 -0.99
C ALA A 59 -3.61 6.35 -0.75
N ILE A 60 -4.82 6.06 -1.23
CA ILE A 60 -5.44 4.74 -1.23
C ILE A 60 -5.62 4.24 -2.66
N PHE A 61 -5.31 2.97 -2.86
CA PHE A 61 -5.48 2.25 -4.13
C PHE A 61 -6.39 1.06 -3.89
N VAL A 62 -7.48 0.96 -4.64
CA VAL A 62 -8.45 -0.13 -4.48
C VAL A 62 -8.60 -0.87 -5.81
N SER A 63 -8.22 -2.15 -5.82
CA SER A 63 -8.46 -3.06 -6.95
C SER A 63 -9.92 -3.48 -6.97
N ILE A 64 -10.57 -3.39 -8.14
CA ILE A 64 -11.97 -3.79 -8.30
C ILE A 64 -12.21 -4.25 -9.74
N ASP A 65 -13.15 -5.17 -9.95
CA ASP A 65 -13.58 -5.58 -11.29
C ASP A 65 -14.82 -4.77 -11.75
N ASP A 66 -15.38 -5.12 -12.90
CA ASP A 66 -16.55 -4.45 -13.48
C ASP A 66 -17.81 -4.52 -12.60
N ASN A 67 -17.93 -5.48 -11.67
CA ASN A 67 -19.17 -5.72 -10.93
C ASN A 67 -19.50 -4.57 -9.97
N GLU A 68 -18.49 -4.01 -9.29
CA GLU A 68 -18.67 -2.99 -8.25
C GLU A 68 -17.86 -1.72 -8.51
N VAL A 69 -17.20 -1.57 -9.66
CA VAL A 69 -16.39 -0.36 -9.93
C VAL A 69 -17.22 0.92 -9.87
N ALA A 70 -18.44 0.90 -10.39
CA ALA A 70 -19.32 2.06 -10.43
C ALA A 70 -19.82 2.45 -9.02
N THR A 71 -20.29 1.47 -8.26
CA THR A 71 -20.81 1.63 -6.89
C THR A 71 -19.69 2.01 -5.92
N LEU A 72 -18.54 1.35 -5.99
CA LEU A 72 -17.34 1.71 -5.22
C LEU A 72 -16.88 3.13 -5.54
N ARG A 73 -16.90 3.53 -6.82
CA ARG A 73 -16.49 4.88 -7.22
C ARG A 73 -17.30 5.94 -6.50
N LEU A 74 -18.63 5.83 -6.51
CA LEU A 74 -19.53 6.74 -5.82
C LEU A 74 -19.33 6.70 -4.30
N LEU A 75 -19.13 5.51 -3.73
CA LEU A 75 -18.84 5.35 -2.30
C LEU A 75 -17.54 6.06 -1.89
N MET A 76 -16.49 5.95 -2.71
CA MET A 76 -15.22 6.64 -2.47
C MET A 76 -15.33 8.14 -2.67
N ASP A 77 -16.15 8.63 -3.62
CA ASP A 77 -16.42 10.06 -3.78
C ASP A 77 -17.12 10.64 -2.53
N GLU A 78 -18.04 9.89 -1.91
CA GLU A 78 -18.69 10.26 -0.64
C GLU A 78 -17.69 10.26 0.53
N VAL A 79 -16.91 9.19 0.68
CA VAL A 79 -15.99 9.04 1.82
C VAL A 79 -14.79 9.97 1.72
N PHE A 80 -14.11 10.03 0.57
CA PHE A 80 -12.87 10.79 0.39
C PHE A 80 -13.10 12.20 -0.18
N GLY A 81 -14.28 12.46 -0.75
CA GLY A 81 -14.60 13.68 -1.48
C GLY A 81 -14.19 13.58 -2.94
N ALA A 82 -15.12 13.92 -3.85
CA ALA A 82 -14.89 13.77 -5.30
C ALA A 82 -13.68 14.56 -5.84
N ARG A 83 -13.28 15.65 -5.19
CA ARG A 83 -12.08 16.44 -5.55
C ARG A 83 -10.76 15.73 -5.26
N ASN A 84 -10.79 14.69 -4.42
CA ASN A 84 -9.63 13.88 -4.06
C ASN A 84 -9.50 12.63 -4.92
N PHE A 85 -10.39 12.42 -5.89
CA PHE A 85 -10.17 11.42 -6.93
C PHE A 85 -8.96 11.81 -7.78
N VAL A 86 -8.03 10.86 -7.96
CA VAL A 86 -6.82 11.07 -8.75
C VAL A 86 -6.97 10.47 -10.14
N ALA A 87 -7.26 9.17 -10.20
CA ALA A 87 -7.32 8.43 -11.45
C ALA A 87 -7.98 7.06 -11.28
N THR A 88 -8.41 6.48 -12.40
CA THR A 88 -8.72 5.05 -12.54
C THR A 88 -7.68 4.45 -13.47
N ALA A 89 -6.86 3.52 -12.96
CA ALA A 89 -5.95 2.76 -13.80
C ALA A 89 -6.59 1.41 -14.21
N LEU A 90 -6.40 1.03 -15.46
CA LEU A 90 -6.80 -0.25 -16.04
C LEU A 90 -5.60 -1.19 -15.98
N TRP A 91 -5.72 -2.27 -15.23
CA TRP A 91 -4.69 -3.30 -15.13
C TRP A 91 -5.05 -4.50 -15.98
N GLN A 92 -4.23 -4.79 -16.98
CA GLN A 92 -4.39 -5.96 -17.86
C GLN A 92 -4.07 -7.26 -17.09
N LYS A 93 -5.09 -7.85 -16.48
CA LYS A 93 -4.99 -9.07 -15.66
C LYS A 93 -4.74 -10.35 -16.47
N LYS A 94 -5.03 -10.34 -17.79
CA LYS A 94 -4.80 -11.46 -18.72
C LYS A 94 -3.98 -11.02 -19.93
N TYR A 95 -2.99 -11.82 -20.32
CA TYR A 95 -2.18 -11.55 -21.51
C TYR A 95 -2.80 -12.08 -22.80
N ALA A 96 -3.66 -13.10 -22.72
CA ALA A 96 -4.34 -13.71 -23.85
C ALA A 96 -5.83 -13.90 -23.59
N VAL A 97 -6.63 -13.75 -24.66
CA VAL A 97 -8.08 -14.00 -24.65
C VAL A 97 -8.33 -15.51 -24.64
N ALA A 98 -9.33 -15.95 -23.87
CA ALA A 98 -9.78 -17.34 -23.90
C ALA A 98 -10.69 -17.56 -25.12
N ASN A 99 -10.39 -18.57 -25.95
CA ASN A 99 -11.08 -18.81 -27.21
C ASN A 99 -12.55 -19.26 -27.07
N ASP A 100 -12.93 -19.71 -25.88
CA ASP A 100 -14.26 -20.19 -25.52
C ASP A 100 -15.18 -19.08 -24.98
N HIS A 101 -14.67 -17.84 -24.89
CA HIS A 101 -15.47 -16.72 -24.41
C HIS A 101 -16.55 -16.34 -25.44
N LYS A 102 -17.82 -16.38 -25.05
CA LYS A 102 -18.97 -16.17 -25.95
C LYS A 102 -19.27 -14.71 -26.29
N THR A 103 -18.68 -13.78 -25.55
CA THR A 103 -18.90 -12.31 -25.67
C THR A 103 -17.55 -11.58 -25.60
N ILE A 104 -17.54 -10.30 -25.19
CA ILE A 104 -16.30 -9.54 -24.98
C ILE A 104 -15.56 -10.11 -23.75
N ALA A 105 -14.33 -10.59 -23.96
CA ALA A 105 -13.54 -11.19 -22.89
C ALA A 105 -13.05 -10.13 -21.88
N PRO A 106 -13.27 -10.33 -20.56
CA PRO A 106 -12.75 -9.42 -19.54
C PRO A 106 -11.23 -9.63 -19.40
N MET A 107 -10.49 -8.64 -19.90
CA MET A 107 -9.02 -8.66 -19.97
C MET A 107 -8.35 -7.80 -18.90
N HIS A 108 -9.10 -6.97 -18.19
CA HIS A 108 -8.59 -6.04 -17.20
C HIS A 108 -9.42 -6.03 -15.91
N ASP A 109 -8.84 -5.43 -14.88
CA ASP A 109 -9.51 -4.93 -13.67
C ASP A 109 -9.17 -3.44 -13.52
N PHE A 110 -9.85 -2.76 -12.61
CA PHE A 110 -9.66 -1.35 -12.29
C PHE A 110 -8.87 -1.17 -11.00
N LEU A 111 -8.13 -0.07 -10.92
CA LEU A 111 -7.48 0.44 -9.72
C LEU A 111 -7.97 1.87 -9.53
N LEU A 112 -8.85 2.07 -8.54
CA LEU A 112 -9.30 3.40 -8.16
C LEU A 112 -8.25 4.02 -7.24
N VAL A 113 -7.85 5.26 -7.55
CA VAL A 113 -6.83 6.01 -6.82
C VAL A 113 -7.44 7.27 -6.22
N TYR A 114 -7.36 7.39 -4.90
CA TYR A 114 -7.75 8.58 -4.16
C TYR A 114 -6.61 9.04 -3.27
N GLN A 115 -6.44 10.34 -3.16
CA GLN A 115 -5.57 10.95 -2.16
C GLN A 115 -6.38 11.31 -0.89
N ARG A 116 -5.72 11.43 0.26
CA ARG A 116 -6.38 11.94 1.47
C ARG A 116 -6.70 13.41 1.37
N ALA A 117 -5.75 14.19 0.87
CA ALA A 117 -5.83 15.62 0.62
C ALA A 117 -4.92 16.02 -0.55
N PRO A 118 -5.06 17.26 -1.10
CA PRO A 118 -4.24 17.76 -2.21
C PRO A 118 -2.72 17.82 -1.96
N SER A 119 -2.27 17.58 -0.73
CA SER A 119 -0.85 17.53 -0.35
C SER A 119 -0.13 16.27 -0.83
N TRP A 120 -0.84 15.19 -1.17
CA TRP A 120 -0.18 14.00 -1.71
C TRP A 120 0.43 14.29 -3.08
N GLN A 121 1.67 13.86 -3.26
CA GLN A 121 2.36 13.95 -4.54
C GLN A 121 2.75 12.56 -5.00
N ARG A 122 2.31 12.18 -6.20
CA ARG A 122 2.78 10.94 -6.81
C ARG A 122 4.25 11.04 -7.20
N ASN A 123 4.96 9.96 -7.01
CA ASN A 123 6.32 9.79 -7.49
C ASN A 123 6.35 9.57 -9.02
N LEU A 124 7.51 9.86 -9.62
CA LEU A 124 7.82 9.47 -10.98
C LEU A 124 8.34 8.04 -10.98
N LEU A 125 7.98 7.27 -12.01
CA LEU A 125 8.54 5.93 -12.18
C LEU A 125 9.95 6.03 -12.78
N PRO A 126 10.87 5.13 -12.40
CA PRO A 126 12.18 5.05 -13.02
C PRO A 126 12.06 4.92 -14.55
N ARG A 127 12.90 5.64 -15.26
CA ARG A 127 12.95 5.55 -16.73
C ARG A 127 13.63 4.25 -17.13
N GLY A 128 12.91 3.37 -17.83
CA GLY A 128 13.50 2.16 -18.40
C GLY A 128 14.45 2.47 -19.57
N ASN A 129 15.45 1.60 -19.77
CA ASN A 129 16.46 1.70 -20.84
C ASN A 129 15.86 1.79 -22.26
N ASP A 130 14.64 1.28 -22.44
CA ASP A 130 14.01 1.15 -23.76
C ASP A 130 13.67 2.50 -24.42
N LYS A 131 13.31 3.52 -23.62
CA LYS A 131 13.07 4.88 -24.15
C LYS A 131 14.36 5.67 -24.34
N ASP A 132 15.41 5.32 -23.62
CA ASP A 132 16.73 5.93 -23.77
C ASP A 132 17.39 5.51 -25.10
N GLY A 133 17.07 4.32 -25.61
CA GLY A 133 17.50 3.86 -26.93
C GLY A 133 17.06 4.75 -28.11
N GLN A 134 16.14 5.69 -27.90
CA GLN A 134 15.73 6.67 -28.92
C GLN A 134 16.67 7.88 -29.00
N TYR A 135 17.46 8.14 -27.97
CA TYR A 135 18.43 9.23 -27.88
C TYR A 135 19.76 8.78 -28.51
N LYS A 136 19.81 8.84 -29.84
CA LYS A 136 20.93 8.28 -30.65
C LYS A 136 21.88 9.33 -31.20
N PHE A 137 21.63 10.61 -30.93
CA PHE A 137 22.38 11.72 -31.50
C PHE A 137 22.97 12.58 -30.39
N GLU A 138 24.11 13.19 -30.66
CA GLU A 138 24.82 14.03 -29.69
C GLU A 138 25.43 15.23 -30.42
N ASP A 139 25.36 16.38 -29.77
CA ASP A 139 26.10 17.59 -30.15
C ASP A 139 26.66 18.26 -28.88
N GLU A 140 27.23 19.46 -28.99
CA GLU A 140 27.85 20.19 -27.88
C GLU A 140 26.90 20.43 -26.69
N LYS A 141 25.58 20.38 -26.88
CA LYS A 141 24.59 20.51 -25.82
C LYS A 141 24.18 19.16 -25.20
N GLY A 142 24.70 18.05 -25.72
CA GLY A 142 24.53 16.70 -25.20
C GLY A 142 23.60 15.81 -26.03
N VAL A 143 23.23 14.66 -25.46
CA VAL A 143 22.47 13.62 -26.19
C VAL A 143 21.01 14.04 -26.42
N PHE A 144 20.50 13.86 -27.63
CA PHE A 144 19.14 14.19 -28.03
C PHE A 144 18.50 13.13 -28.95
N ARG A 145 17.18 13.24 -29.11
CA ARG A 145 16.41 12.59 -30.16
C ARG A 145 15.67 13.61 -31.01
N PHE A 146 15.28 13.23 -32.22
CA PHE A 146 14.41 14.05 -33.05
C PHE A 146 12.95 13.90 -32.65
N SER A 147 12.20 14.98 -32.74
CA SER A 147 10.74 14.92 -32.82
C SER A 147 10.27 15.74 -34.01
N ASP A 148 9.15 15.32 -34.59
CA ASP A 148 8.49 16.03 -35.68
C ASP A 148 8.34 17.51 -35.36
N TYR A 149 8.69 18.34 -36.34
CA TYR A 149 8.42 19.78 -36.30
C TYR A 149 7.07 20.11 -36.98
N THR A 150 6.30 19.09 -37.33
CA THR A 150 4.99 19.20 -37.99
C THR A 150 3.90 18.58 -37.12
N CYS A 151 2.67 19.07 -37.23
CA CYS A 151 1.51 18.51 -36.55
C CYS A 151 0.43 18.10 -37.55
N ASN A 152 -0.44 17.15 -37.17
CA ASN A 152 -1.49 16.62 -38.04
C ASN A 152 -2.69 17.58 -38.10
N LYS A 153 -2.46 18.77 -38.64
CA LYS A 153 -3.45 19.84 -38.85
C LYS A 153 -3.28 20.44 -40.24
N THR A 154 -4.40 20.87 -40.83
CA THR A 154 -4.37 21.54 -42.14
C THR A 154 -4.07 23.03 -42.02
N ALA A 155 -3.71 23.65 -43.15
CA ALA A 155 -3.49 25.09 -43.24
C ALA A 155 -4.75 25.90 -42.90
N GLU A 156 -5.94 25.33 -43.11
CA GLU A 156 -7.21 25.95 -42.80
C GLU A 156 -7.55 25.84 -41.29
N GLU A 157 -7.24 24.71 -40.65
CA GLU A 157 -7.46 24.54 -39.20
C GLU A 157 -6.53 25.40 -38.34
N ARG A 158 -5.31 25.67 -38.85
CA ARG A 158 -4.24 26.39 -38.15
C ARG A 158 -3.44 27.27 -39.12
N PRO A 159 -4.03 28.36 -39.65
CA PRO A 159 -3.38 29.21 -40.65
C PRO A 159 -2.09 29.88 -40.13
N ASN A 160 -2.03 30.17 -38.82
CA ASN A 160 -0.85 30.71 -38.16
C ASN A 160 0.36 29.75 -38.12
N LEU A 161 0.16 28.47 -38.45
CA LEU A 161 1.23 27.45 -38.50
C LEU A 161 1.65 27.11 -39.95
N TYR A 162 1.04 27.75 -40.94
CA TYR A 162 1.37 27.61 -42.36
C TYR A 162 2.18 28.82 -42.82
N TYR A 163 3.50 28.75 -42.63
CA TYR A 163 4.44 29.83 -42.98
C TYR A 163 5.76 29.23 -43.49
N PRO A 164 6.56 29.98 -44.26
CA PRO A 164 7.84 29.48 -44.73
C PRO A 164 8.88 29.46 -43.61
N VAL A 165 9.72 28.44 -43.59
CA VAL A 165 10.95 28.38 -42.79
C VAL A 165 12.15 28.31 -43.72
N ARG A 166 13.28 28.93 -43.34
CA ARG A 166 14.50 28.91 -44.15
C ARG A 166 15.50 27.91 -43.59
N ASN A 167 16.03 27.04 -44.45
CA ASN A 167 17.19 26.22 -44.09
C ASN A 167 18.46 27.08 -44.16
N PRO A 168 19.22 27.26 -43.06
CA PRO A 168 20.39 28.14 -43.03
C PRO A 168 21.58 27.61 -43.86
N ASN A 169 21.63 26.30 -44.15
CA ASN A 169 22.74 25.69 -44.89
C ASN A 169 22.55 25.76 -46.41
N THR A 170 21.29 25.71 -46.89
CA THR A 170 20.96 25.76 -48.32
C THR A 170 20.35 27.08 -48.76
N ASN A 171 19.93 27.91 -47.81
CA ASN A 171 19.18 29.14 -48.04
C ASN A 171 17.80 28.94 -48.71
N GLU A 172 17.34 27.68 -48.84
CA GLU A 172 16.05 27.31 -49.43
C GLU A 172 14.90 27.69 -48.48
N GLU A 173 13.85 28.27 -49.05
CA GLU A 173 12.59 28.53 -48.35
C GLU A 173 11.69 27.30 -48.44
N ILE A 174 11.22 26.83 -47.29
CA ILE A 174 10.52 25.55 -47.15
C ILE A 174 9.14 25.82 -46.56
N TRP A 175 8.12 25.36 -47.27
CA TRP A 175 6.73 25.38 -46.82
C TRP A 175 6.31 24.01 -46.28
N PRO A 176 5.48 23.95 -45.23
CA PRO A 176 4.90 22.70 -44.80
C PRO A 176 3.84 22.24 -45.82
N LYS A 177 3.40 20.99 -45.70
CA LYS A 177 2.27 20.52 -46.53
C LYS A 177 0.98 21.18 -46.03
N ARG A 178 0.05 21.48 -46.94
CA ARG A 178 -1.27 22.01 -46.57
C ARG A 178 -2.07 21.06 -45.66
N THR A 179 -1.79 19.75 -45.72
CA THR A 179 -2.43 18.72 -44.88
C THR A 179 -1.69 18.43 -43.56
N ARG A 180 -0.50 19.00 -43.37
CA ARG A 180 0.34 18.79 -42.17
C ARG A 180 1.26 20.00 -41.97
N VAL A 181 0.77 20.97 -41.20
CA VAL A 181 1.45 22.25 -40.92
C VAL A 181 2.54 22.13 -39.86
N TRP A 182 3.28 23.22 -39.57
CA TRP A 182 4.27 23.22 -38.50
C TRP A 182 3.63 23.01 -37.12
N ALA A 183 4.40 22.49 -36.17
CA ALA A 183 3.95 22.32 -34.79
C ALA A 183 4.05 23.61 -33.96
N TYR A 184 4.80 24.61 -34.42
CA TYR A 184 5.16 25.82 -33.66
C TYR A 184 4.93 27.08 -34.49
N SER A 185 4.55 28.18 -33.83
CA SER A 185 4.36 29.48 -34.47
C SER A 185 5.69 30.08 -34.96
N PRO A 186 5.68 31.13 -35.80
CA PRO A 186 6.90 31.81 -36.25
C PRO A 186 7.77 32.30 -35.09
N GLU A 187 7.17 32.80 -34.01
CA GLU A 187 7.87 33.31 -32.83
C GLU A 187 8.61 32.17 -32.11
N GLU A 188 7.93 31.06 -31.86
CA GLU A 188 8.56 29.89 -31.23
C GLU A 188 9.61 29.25 -32.16
N TYR A 189 9.41 29.26 -33.48
CA TYR A 189 10.44 28.87 -34.43
C TYR A 189 11.69 29.75 -34.35
N ALA A 190 11.54 31.07 -34.30
CA ALA A 190 12.66 31.99 -34.14
C ALA A 190 13.43 31.70 -32.83
N ARG A 191 12.72 31.40 -31.73
CA ARG A 191 13.35 30.99 -30.47
C ARG A 191 14.10 29.67 -30.59
N HIS A 192 13.51 28.66 -31.24
CA HIS A 192 14.18 27.38 -31.46
C HIS A 192 15.44 27.52 -32.34
N VAL A 193 15.41 28.39 -33.35
CA VAL A 193 16.60 28.71 -34.16
C VAL A 193 17.68 29.37 -33.30
N ALA A 194 17.33 30.39 -32.52
CA ALA A 194 18.25 31.07 -31.62
C ALA A 194 18.86 30.13 -30.57
N GLN A 195 18.08 29.15 -30.10
CA GLN A 195 18.52 28.12 -29.16
C GLN A 195 19.19 26.91 -29.84
N GLN A 196 19.37 26.93 -31.17
CA GLN A 196 19.95 25.83 -31.97
C GLN A 196 19.24 24.47 -31.77
N LEU A 197 17.93 24.51 -31.55
CA LEU A 197 17.06 23.34 -31.34
C LEU A 197 16.51 22.75 -32.64
N ILE A 198 16.83 23.36 -33.79
CA ILE A 198 16.41 22.87 -35.10
C ILE A 198 17.47 21.93 -35.68
N TYR A 199 17.03 20.80 -36.21
CA TYR A 199 17.86 19.85 -36.92
C TYR A 199 17.40 19.70 -38.37
N TRP A 200 18.37 19.77 -39.29
CA TRP A 200 18.14 19.78 -40.74
C TRP A 200 18.62 18.49 -41.44
N GLY A 201 18.65 17.37 -40.73
CA GLY A 201 19.21 16.12 -41.28
C GLY A 201 20.73 16.04 -41.13
N LYS A 202 21.28 14.86 -41.43
CA LYS A 202 22.71 14.56 -41.21
C LYS A 202 23.64 15.40 -42.08
N ASP A 203 23.18 15.75 -43.29
CA ASP A 203 23.89 16.60 -44.24
C ASP A 203 23.50 18.09 -44.14
N GLY A 204 22.56 18.42 -43.24
CA GLY A 204 22.05 19.77 -43.06
C GLY A 204 21.13 20.27 -44.18
N LYS A 205 20.73 19.43 -45.15
CA LYS A 205 19.96 19.83 -46.35
C LYS A 205 18.52 19.35 -46.34
N GLY A 206 18.00 18.94 -45.18
CA GLY A 206 16.64 18.45 -45.03
C GLY A 206 15.58 19.48 -45.46
N LYS A 207 14.51 18.98 -46.08
CA LYS A 207 13.34 19.77 -46.50
C LYS A 207 12.23 19.85 -45.45
N VAL A 208 12.42 19.21 -44.31
CA VAL A 208 11.51 19.28 -43.16
C VAL A 208 12.40 19.35 -41.92
N PRO A 209 12.35 20.44 -41.13
CA PRO A 209 13.11 20.49 -39.90
C PRO A 209 12.59 19.47 -38.90
N ALA A 210 13.46 19.05 -37.99
CA ALA A 210 13.10 18.32 -36.78
C ALA A 210 13.47 19.14 -35.55
N TYR A 211 12.76 18.93 -34.44
CA TYR A 211 13.10 19.51 -33.15
C TYR A 211 14.05 18.58 -32.39
N LYS A 212 15.16 19.12 -31.88
CA LYS A 212 16.09 18.41 -31.00
C LYS A 212 15.52 18.37 -29.58
N ARG A 213 15.20 17.18 -29.09
CA ARG A 213 14.83 16.97 -27.69
C ARG A 213 16.02 16.43 -26.92
N TYR A 214 16.69 17.30 -26.16
CA TYR A 214 17.81 16.91 -25.31
C TYR A 214 17.35 16.09 -24.10
N LYS A 215 18.08 15.01 -23.81
CA LYS A 215 17.76 14.08 -22.73
C LYS A 215 17.76 14.78 -21.36
N HIS A 216 18.74 15.64 -21.12
CA HIS A 216 18.90 16.37 -19.86
C HIS A 216 17.89 17.51 -19.66
N LEU A 217 17.18 17.96 -20.71
CA LEU A 217 16.17 19.04 -20.63
C LEU A 217 14.74 18.50 -20.52
N LEU A 218 14.55 17.21 -20.34
CA LEU A 218 13.22 16.67 -20.12
C LEU A 218 12.69 17.18 -18.78
N ARG A 219 11.48 17.76 -18.78
CA ARG A 219 10.79 18.22 -17.55
C ARG A 219 10.70 17.16 -16.44
N ASN A 220 10.81 15.89 -16.81
CA ASN A 220 10.92 14.75 -15.90
C ASN A 220 12.22 14.00 -16.20
N ALA A 221 13.38 14.67 -16.05
CA ALA A 221 14.68 14.04 -16.23
C ALA A 221 14.82 12.83 -15.29
N ASP A 222 14.24 12.94 -14.09
CA ASP A 222 14.32 11.95 -13.01
C ASP A 222 13.33 10.79 -13.14
N GLY A 223 12.44 10.78 -14.16
CA GLY A 223 11.52 9.65 -14.36
C GLY A 223 10.40 9.84 -15.39
N ILE A 224 9.41 8.93 -15.36
CA ILE A 224 8.25 8.93 -16.25
C ILE A 224 6.98 9.11 -15.43
N VAL A 225 6.06 9.94 -15.94
CA VAL A 225 4.71 10.08 -15.38
C VAL A 225 3.96 8.75 -15.52
N PRO A 226 3.42 8.18 -14.43
CA PRO A 226 2.58 7.00 -14.49
C PRO A 226 1.38 7.22 -15.40
N GLN A 227 1.02 6.20 -16.18
CA GLN A 227 -0.14 6.21 -17.06
C GLN A 227 -1.27 5.39 -16.44
N THR A 228 -2.50 5.55 -16.93
CA THR A 228 -3.66 4.80 -16.45
C THR A 228 -3.87 3.47 -17.18
N LEU A 229 -3.03 3.09 -18.14
CA LEU A 229 -3.08 1.78 -18.78
C LEU A 229 -1.85 0.95 -18.36
N TRP A 230 -2.08 -0.07 -17.54
CA TRP A 230 -1.03 -0.92 -16.99
C TRP A 230 -1.10 -2.27 -17.67
N THR A 231 -0.17 -2.49 -18.62
CA THR A 231 -0.08 -3.76 -19.34
C THR A 231 0.43 -4.87 -18.42
N HIS A 232 0.22 -6.12 -18.85
CA HIS A 232 0.67 -7.28 -18.09
C HIS A 232 2.20 -7.36 -17.97
N GLU A 233 2.97 -6.79 -18.90
CA GLU A 233 4.43 -6.70 -18.79
C GLU A 233 4.86 -5.67 -17.74
N PHE A 234 4.10 -4.58 -17.63
CA PHE A 234 4.39 -3.50 -16.70
C PHE A 234 4.05 -3.87 -15.25
N ALA A 235 2.90 -4.51 -15.02
CA ALA A 235 2.32 -4.75 -13.71
C ALA A 235 2.07 -6.24 -13.38
N GLY A 236 2.45 -7.17 -14.26
CA GLY A 236 2.18 -8.60 -14.10
C GLY A 236 0.74 -8.97 -14.46
N HIS A 237 0.42 -10.25 -14.36
CA HIS A 237 -0.91 -10.82 -14.66
C HIS A 237 -1.28 -11.96 -13.72
N THR A 238 -2.55 -12.36 -13.70
CA THR A 238 -3.09 -13.33 -12.73
C THR A 238 -2.40 -14.70 -12.81
N ASP A 239 -2.08 -15.19 -14.01
CA ASP A 239 -1.35 -16.47 -14.14
C ASP A 239 0.06 -16.40 -13.55
N GLY A 240 0.79 -15.30 -13.74
CA GLY A 240 2.10 -15.07 -13.14
C GLY A 240 2.02 -15.03 -11.62
N ALA A 241 1.01 -14.35 -11.06
CA ALA A 241 0.78 -14.30 -9.62
C ALA A 241 0.51 -15.68 -8.99
N ARG A 242 -0.25 -16.53 -9.68
CA ARG A 242 -0.50 -17.91 -9.24
C ARG A 242 0.77 -18.75 -9.25
N LYS A 243 1.60 -18.61 -10.29
CA LYS A 243 2.90 -19.30 -10.39
C LYS A 243 3.83 -18.85 -9.27
N GLU A 244 3.92 -17.55 -9.04
CA GLU A 244 4.72 -16.97 -7.95
C GLU A 244 4.29 -17.53 -6.58
N LEU A 245 2.98 -17.53 -6.28
CA LEU A 245 2.49 -18.07 -5.01
C LEU A 245 2.83 -19.56 -4.84
N ARG A 246 2.64 -20.37 -5.89
CA ARG A 246 2.99 -21.80 -5.88
C ARG A 246 4.49 -22.04 -5.76
N GLU A 247 5.33 -21.17 -6.29
CA GLU A 247 6.78 -21.29 -6.12
C GLU A 247 7.18 -21.05 -4.66
N VAL A 248 6.57 -20.07 -4.00
CA VAL A 248 6.86 -19.74 -2.59
C VAL A 248 6.29 -20.79 -1.64
N LEU A 249 5.07 -21.28 -1.89
CA LEU A 249 4.32 -22.15 -0.98
C LEU A 249 4.06 -23.57 -1.55
N HIS A 250 5.02 -24.12 -2.29
CA HIS A 250 4.85 -25.36 -3.06
C HIS A 250 4.47 -26.62 -2.23
N ASP A 251 4.78 -26.62 -0.95
CA ASP A 251 4.56 -27.69 0.04
C ASP A 251 3.33 -27.45 0.93
N VAL A 252 2.60 -26.34 0.73
CA VAL A 252 1.40 -26.01 1.50
C VAL A 252 0.17 -26.46 0.69
N SER A 253 -0.55 -27.45 1.21
CA SER A 253 -1.70 -28.06 0.52
C SER A 253 -2.83 -27.08 0.21
N SER A 254 -3.07 -26.08 1.06
CA SER A 254 -4.13 -25.06 0.87
C SER A 254 -3.82 -24.02 -0.22
N VAL A 255 -2.65 -24.08 -0.86
CA VAL A 255 -2.28 -23.12 -1.91
C VAL A 255 -3.05 -23.36 -3.20
N SER A 256 -3.51 -24.59 -3.45
CA SER A 256 -4.44 -24.89 -4.54
C SER A 256 -5.75 -24.11 -4.41
N ASP A 257 -6.10 -23.72 -3.18
CA ASP A 257 -7.40 -23.12 -2.86
C ASP A 257 -7.37 -21.59 -3.10
N PHE A 258 -6.19 -21.00 -3.31
CA PHE A 258 -6.05 -19.58 -3.60
C PHE A 258 -6.22 -19.28 -5.09
N ALA A 259 -7.47 -19.00 -5.47
CA ALA A 259 -7.84 -18.87 -6.87
C ALA A 259 -7.17 -17.68 -7.61
N THR A 260 -6.89 -16.54 -6.97
CA THR A 260 -6.52 -15.30 -7.70
C THR A 260 -5.63 -14.32 -6.88
N PRO A 261 -4.41 -14.71 -6.46
CA PRO A 261 -3.49 -13.75 -5.85
C PRO A 261 -3.20 -12.58 -6.82
N LYS A 262 -2.98 -11.38 -6.27
CA LYS A 262 -2.47 -10.25 -7.06
C LYS A 262 -0.97 -10.44 -7.33
N PRO A 263 -0.44 -10.01 -8.49
CA PRO A 263 0.99 -10.07 -8.76
C PRO A 263 1.77 -9.14 -7.83
N THR A 264 2.93 -9.58 -7.33
CA THR A 264 3.81 -8.70 -6.54
C THR A 264 4.26 -7.48 -7.34
N GLN A 265 4.44 -7.64 -8.64
CA GLN A 265 4.82 -6.55 -9.55
C GLN A 265 3.74 -5.44 -9.58
N LEU A 266 2.46 -5.79 -9.56
CA LEU A 266 1.37 -4.83 -9.54
C LEU A 266 1.47 -3.92 -8.30
N ILE A 267 1.64 -4.54 -7.13
CA ILE A 267 1.77 -3.80 -5.88
C ILE A 267 3.07 -2.99 -5.85
N GLN A 268 4.19 -3.51 -6.36
CA GLN A 268 5.43 -2.72 -6.49
C GLN A 268 5.22 -1.44 -7.31
N ARG A 269 4.42 -1.47 -8.39
CA ARG A 269 4.09 -0.24 -9.15
C ARG A 269 3.32 0.76 -8.30
N ILE A 270 2.37 0.28 -7.49
CA ILE A 270 1.65 1.14 -6.54
C ILE A 270 2.64 1.76 -5.54
N LEU A 271 3.53 0.97 -4.95
CA LEU A 271 4.52 1.46 -3.99
C LEU A 271 5.45 2.51 -4.61
N GLN A 272 5.97 2.25 -5.81
CA GLN A 272 6.83 3.19 -6.54
C GLN A 272 6.14 4.51 -6.86
N ILE A 273 4.82 4.51 -7.06
CA ILE A 273 4.03 5.70 -7.37
C ILE A 273 3.63 6.45 -6.09
N ALA A 274 3.29 5.74 -5.03
CA ALA A 274 2.55 6.31 -3.91
C ALA A 274 3.34 6.48 -2.62
N THR A 275 4.54 5.88 -2.52
CA THR A 275 5.26 5.80 -1.25
C THR A 275 6.68 6.31 -1.33
N ASP A 276 7.09 6.97 -0.24
CA ASP A 276 8.48 7.28 0.05
C ASP A 276 9.21 6.06 0.63
N PRO A 277 10.55 6.06 0.66
CA PRO A 277 11.34 4.93 1.16
C PRO A 277 11.06 4.49 2.59
N ASP A 278 10.44 5.30 3.45
CA ASP A 278 10.15 5.01 4.87
C ASP A 278 8.65 4.92 5.20
N SER A 279 7.80 4.93 4.18
CA SER A 279 6.34 4.90 4.33
C SER A 279 5.82 3.65 5.06
N LEU A 280 4.65 3.80 5.70
CA LEU A 280 3.87 2.69 6.27
C LEU A 280 2.73 2.33 5.32
N ILE A 281 2.62 1.04 4.98
CA ILE A 281 1.62 0.51 4.05
C ILE A 281 0.63 -0.35 4.82
N LEU A 282 -0.67 -0.05 4.70
CA LEU A 282 -1.74 -0.87 5.26
C LEU A 282 -2.49 -1.56 4.13
N ASP A 283 -2.59 -2.89 4.22
CA ASP A 283 -3.48 -3.70 3.41
C ASP A 283 -4.49 -4.40 4.32
N SER A 284 -5.72 -3.90 4.33
CA SER A 284 -6.80 -4.42 5.17
C SER A 284 -7.46 -5.67 4.60
N PHE A 285 -7.04 -6.14 3.42
CA PHE A 285 -7.52 -7.33 2.74
C PHE A 285 -6.33 -8.13 2.20
N ALA A 286 -5.46 -8.54 3.11
CA ALA A 286 -4.13 -9.03 2.77
C ALA A 286 -4.14 -10.29 1.88
N GLY A 287 -5.14 -11.17 2.06
CA GLY A 287 -5.27 -12.41 1.31
C GLY A 287 -3.96 -13.20 1.33
N SER A 288 -3.43 -13.51 0.15
CA SER A 288 -2.15 -14.23 0.02
C SER A 288 -0.89 -13.48 0.50
N GLY A 289 -0.99 -12.28 1.05
CA GLY A 289 0.16 -11.51 1.56
C GLY A 289 1.02 -10.87 0.48
N THR A 290 0.47 -10.61 -0.71
CA THR A 290 1.20 -10.00 -1.84
C THR A 290 1.79 -8.64 -1.44
N THR A 291 1.06 -7.82 -0.69
CA THR A 291 1.54 -6.49 -0.28
C THR A 291 2.78 -6.56 0.60
N GLY A 292 2.82 -7.48 1.57
CA GLY A 292 4.02 -7.72 2.38
C GLY A 292 5.22 -8.16 1.54
N HIS A 293 4.99 -9.06 0.59
CA HIS A 293 6.04 -9.48 -0.35
C HIS A 293 6.57 -8.30 -1.19
N ALA A 294 5.68 -7.49 -1.75
CA ALA A 294 6.04 -6.35 -2.59
C ALA A 294 6.83 -5.28 -1.81
N VAL A 295 6.47 -5.03 -0.56
CA VAL A 295 7.19 -4.08 0.30
C VAL A 295 8.62 -4.56 0.58
N LEU A 296 8.80 -5.82 0.97
CA LEU A 296 10.13 -6.39 1.21
C LEU A 296 10.98 -6.36 -0.06
N LYS A 297 10.39 -6.73 -1.20
CA LYS A 297 11.07 -6.71 -2.49
C LYS A 297 11.46 -5.29 -2.91
N GLN A 298 10.57 -4.32 -2.76
CA GLN A 298 10.85 -2.92 -3.10
C GLN A 298 11.96 -2.34 -2.20
N ASN A 299 11.95 -2.62 -0.89
CA ASN A 299 13.02 -2.21 0.03
C ASN A 299 14.36 -2.82 -0.34
N ALA A 300 14.39 -4.09 -0.76
CA ALA A 300 15.62 -4.73 -1.23
C ALA A 300 16.14 -4.10 -2.54
N GLU A 301 15.24 -3.66 -3.42
CA GLU A 301 15.58 -3.02 -4.70
C GLU A 301 16.10 -1.58 -4.55
N ASP A 302 15.49 -0.77 -3.68
CA ASP A 302 15.78 0.68 -3.56
C ASP A 302 16.44 1.10 -2.24
N GLY A 303 16.77 0.15 -1.36
CA GLY A 303 17.36 0.44 -0.04
C GLY A 303 16.39 1.08 0.95
N GLY A 304 15.09 1.06 0.65
CA GLY A 304 14.04 1.59 1.50
C GLY A 304 13.87 0.85 2.82
N LYS A 305 13.12 1.48 3.73
CA LYS A 305 12.72 1.02 5.05
C LYS A 305 11.20 1.05 5.22
N ARG A 306 10.45 0.83 4.13
CA ARG A 306 8.99 0.79 4.16
C ARG A 306 8.52 -0.31 5.09
N ARG A 307 7.46 -0.03 5.84
CA ARG A 307 6.85 -0.97 6.79
C ARG A 307 5.46 -1.34 6.31
N PHE A 308 4.93 -2.47 6.77
CA PHE A 308 3.59 -2.90 6.38
C PHE A 308 2.76 -3.38 7.56
N ILE A 309 1.45 -3.23 7.44
CA ILE A 309 0.42 -3.86 8.26
C ILE A 309 -0.48 -4.64 7.30
N LEU A 310 -0.64 -5.94 7.56
CA LEU A 310 -1.53 -6.83 6.81
C LEU A 310 -2.64 -7.29 7.74
N VAL A 311 -3.89 -7.18 7.29
CA VAL A 311 -5.05 -7.73 7.99
C VAL A 311 -5.66 -8.83 7.15
N GLU A 312 -5.79 -10.02 7.74
CA GLU A 312 -6.50 -11.16 7.17
C GLU A 312 -7.44 -11.71 8.23
N MET A 313 -8.69 -11.93 7.85
CA MET A 313 -9.77 -12.30 8.77
C MET A 313 -9.88 -13.82 8.91
N ASP A 314 -9.61 -14.57 7.84
CA ASP A 314 -9.59 -16.03 7.92
C ASP A 314 -8.31 -16.50 8.62
N GLU A 315 -8.46 -17.08 9.81
CA GLU A 315 -7.32 -17.52 10.62
C GLU A 315 -6.46 -18.57 9.90
N HIS A 316 -7.07 -19.47 9.13
CA HIS A 316 -6.33 -20.49 8.40
C HIS A 316 -5.49 -19.83 7.30
N ILE A 317 -6.07 -18.95 6.48
CA ILE A 317 -5.36 -18.21 5.42
C ILE A 317 -4.26 -17.34 6.03
N ALA A 318 -4.59 -16.58 7.08
CA ALA A 318 -3.64 -15.70 7.76
C ALA A 318 -2.37 -16.45 8.18
N ARG A 319 -2.52 -17.67 8.71
CA ARG A 319 -1.43 -18.50 9.20
C ARG A 319 -0.69 -19.24 8.08
N THR A 320 -1.43 -20.00 7.26
CA THR A 320 -0.86 -20.99 6.35
C THR A 320 -0.45 -20.38 5.01
N VAL A 321 -1.02 -19.24 4.65
CA VAL A 321 -0.74 -18.56 3.37
C VAL A 321 -0.09 -17.21 3.59
N THR A 322 -0.77 -16.25 4.23
CA THR A 322 -0.30 -14.86 4.37
C THR A 322 1.02 -14.80 5.13
N ALA A 323 1.04 -15.28 6.37
CA ALA A 323 2.22 -15.27 7.22
C ALA A 323 3.32 -16.20 6.67
N ALA A 324 2.96 -17.37 6.16
CA ALA A 324 3.91 -18.31 5.57
C ALA A 324 4.65 -17.71 4.37
N ARG A 325 3.93 -17.07 3.43
CA ARG A 325 4.52 -16.42 2.26
C ARG A 325 5.48 -15.32 2.69
N VAL A 326 5.02 -14.39 3.54
CA VAL A 326 5.84 -13.26 3.99
C VAL A 326 7.08 -13.74 4.75
N LYS A 327 6.95 -14.77 5.60
CA LYS A 327 8.08 -15.36 6.33
C LYS A 327 9.12 -15.96 5.39
N ARG A 328 8.68 -16.68 4.36
CA ARG A 328 9.58 -17.32 3.39
C ARG A 328 10.32 -16.31 2.54
N VAL A 329 9.63 -15.29 2.01
CA VAL A 329 10.31 -14.27 1.19
C VAL A 329 11.23 -13.39 2.04
N ALA A 330 10.89 -13.14 3.32
CA ALA A 330 11.78 -12.44 4.25
C ALA A 330 13.04 -13.25 4.58
N ASN A 331 12.93 -14.55 4.84
CA ASN A 331 14.06 -15.38 5.28
C ASN A 331 14.84 -16.08 4.14
N GLY A 332 14.30 -16.08 2.93
CA GLY A 332 14.73 -16.99 1.86
C GLY A 332 14.03 -18.34 1.95
N TYR A 333 13.92 -19.03 0.82
CA TYR A 333 13.21 -20.30 0.71
C TYR A 333 13.70 -21.13 -0.48
N THR A 334 13.44 -22.43 -0.45
CA THR A 334 13.61 -23.31 -1.62
C THR A 334 12.32 -23.32 -2.41
N ASN A 335 12.38 -22.97 -3.70
CA ASN A 335 11.19 -22.94 -4.55
C ASN A 335 10.74 -24.35 -5.00
N ALA A 336 9.59 -24.43 -5.67
CA ALA A 336 9.04 -25.67 -6.24
C ALA A 336 10.00 -26.43 -7.17
N LYS A 337 11.04 -25.77 -7.70
CA LYS A 337 12.05 -26.34 -8.60
C LYS A 337 13.31 -26.79 -7.85
N GLY A 338 13.31 -26.76 -6.52
CA GLY A 338 14.47 -27.10 -5.69
C GLY A 338 15.57 -26.04 -5.65
N GLN A 339 15.30 -24.83 -6.13
CA GLN A 339 16.29 -23.75 -6.17
C GLN A 339 16.21 -22.89 -4.91
N ALA A 340 17.37 -22.59 -4.32
CA ALA A 340 17.47 -21.67 -3.19
C ALA A 340 17.24 -20.23 -3.67
N ILE A 341 16.23 -19.57 -3.11
CA ILE A 341 15.92 -18.15 -3.30
C ILE A 341 16.43 -17.40 -2.08
N GLY A 342 17.23 -16.36 -2.32
CA GLY A 342 17.80 -15.53 -1.27
C GLY A 342 16.75 -14.78 -0.44
N SER A 343 17.13 -14.42 0.78
CA SER A 343 16.35 -13.56 1.67
C SER A 343 16.18 -12.16 1.07
N LEU A 344 14.96 -11.62 1.14
CA LEU A 344 14.71 -10.20 0.89
C LEU A 344 15.00 -9.31 2.11
N GLY A 345 15.34 -9.92 3.25
CA GLY A 345 15.52 -9.26 4.53
C GLY A 345 14.19 -8.85 5.17
N GLY A 346 14.30 -8.21 6.35
CA GLY A 346 13.15 -7.75 7.12
C GLY A 346 12.47 -8.85 7.93
N GLY A 347 11.21 -8.61 8.32
CA GLY A 347 10.42 -9.51 9.15
C GLY A 347 9.08 -8.90 9.52
N PHE A 348 8.28 -9.63 10.28
CA PHE A 348 7.00 -9.16 10.80
C PHE A 348 6.68 -9.82 12.12
N GLN A 349 5.74 -9.23 12.85
CA GLN A 349 5.11 -9.83 14.01
C GLN A 349 3.70 -10.27 13.62
N PHE A 350 3.34 -11.49 14.02
CA PHE A 350 1.99 -12.01 13.82
C PHE A 350 1.16 -11.74 15.09
N CYS A 351 0.13 -10.92 14.94
CA CYS A 351 -0.80 -10.60 16.02
C CYS A 351 -2.16 -11.22 15.73
N ARG A 352 -2.90 -11.58 16.78
CA ARG A 352 -4.31 -11.96 16.69
C ARG A 352 -5.12 -10.95 17.50
N LEU A 353 -6.32 -10.65 17.03
CA LEU A 353 -7.32 -10.01 17.88
C LEU A 353 -7.82 -11.04 18.90
N SER A 354 -8.01 -10.61 20.15
CA SER A 354 -8.64 -11.46 21.16
C SER A 354 -10.07 -11.81 20.72
N ALA A 355 -10.51 -13.03 21.01
CA ALA A 355 -11.86 -13.48 20.65
C ALA A 355 -12.94 -12.55 21.22
N GLU A 356 -12.70 -12.06 22.43
CA GLU A 356 -13.51 -11.06 23.07
C GLU A 356 -12.66 -9.82 23.39
N PRO A 357 -13.21 -8.59 23.30
CA PRO A 357 -12.50 -7.38 23.68
C PRO A 357 -12.02 -7.44 25.13
N LEU A 358 -10.80 -6.97 25.43
CA LEU A 358 -10.34 -6.88 26.82
C LEU A 358 -11.10 -5.80 27.62
N PHE A 359 -11.69 -4.83 26.91
CA PHE A 359 -12.41 -3.72 27.49
C PHE A 359 -13.88 -3.76 27.08
N ALA A 360 -14.76 -3.50 28.03
CA ALA A 360 -16.17 -3.25 27.78
C ALA A 360 -16.37 -1.93 27.01
N ALA A 361 -17.59 -1.72 26.49
CA ALA A 361 -17.90 -0.55 25.66
C ALA A 361 -17.75 0.79 26.41
N ASP A 362 -17.81 0.78 27.74
CA ASP A 362 -17.57 1.93 28.62
C ASP A 362 -16.08 2.12 28.96
N GLY A 363 -15.19 1.29 28.40
CA GLY A 363 -13.74 1.35 28.58
C GLY A 363 -13.22 0.61 29.80
N GLN A 364 -14.08 -0.04 30.59
CA GLN A 364 -13.63 -0.84 31.74
C GLN A 364 -13.00 -2.16 31.30
N VAL A 365 -11.99 -2.64 32.02
CA VAL A 365 -11.51 -4.02 31.84
C VAL A 365 -12.67 -4.97 32.17
N ARG A 366 -12.96 -5.93 31.28
CA ARG A 366 -13.99 -6.93 31.53
C ARG A 366 -13.64 -7.80 32.74
N GLU A 367 -14.65 -8.16 33.53
CA GLU A 367 -14.47 -8.89 34.79
C GLU A 367 -13.78 -10.24 34.65
N ASP A 368 -13.92 -10.89 33.50
CA ASP A 368 -13.32 -12.19 33.20
C ASP A 368 -11.91 -12.10 32.58
N VAL A 369 -11.36 -10.90 32.40
CA VAL A 369 -9.98 -10.72 31.91
C VAL A 369 -8.99 -11.20 32.96
N THR A 370 -8.16 -12.15 32.56
CA THR A 370 -7.08 -12.71 33.38
C THR A 370 -5.85 -11.80 33.40
N PHE A 371 -5.00 -11.96 34.41
CA PHE A 371 -3.70 -11.28 34.46
C PHE A 371 -2.85 -11.56 33.21
N ALA A 372 -2.84 -12.80 32.72
CA ALA A 372 -2.08 -13.16 31.53
C ALA A 372 -2.52 -12.38 30.28
N GLN A 373 -3.83 -12.30 30.04
CA GLN A 373 -4.38 -11.52 28.91
C GLN A 373 -4.02 -10.04 29.01
N LEU A 374 -4.09 -9.44 30.21
CA LEU A 374 -3.73 -8.04 30.39
C LEU A 374 -2.22 -7.81 30.34
N ALA A 375 -1.41 -8.78 30.77
CA ALA A 375 0.05 -8.76 30.66
C ALA A 375 0.50 -8.75 29.19
N GLU A 376 -0.11 -9.58 28.34
CA GLU A 376 0.13 -9.58 26.90
C GLU A 376 -0.16 -8.21 26.28
N PHE A 377 -1.30 -7.62 26.62
CA PHE A 377 -1.69 -6.28 26.17
C PHE A 377 -0.71 -5.20 26.63
N VAL A 378 -0.40 -5.15 27.94
CA VAL A 378 0.50 -4.15 28.51
C VAL A 378 1.89 -4.27 27.92
N TRP A 379 2.41 -5.48 27.79
CA TRP A 379 3.71 -5.71 27.17
C TRP A 379 3.72 -5.21 25.71
N PHE A 380 2.68 -5.54 24.93
CA PHE A 380 2.59 -5.10 23.54
C PHE A 380 2.50 -3.57 23.43
N VAL A 381 1.68 -2.92 24.25
CA VAL A 381 1.57 -1.45 24.27
C VAL A 381 2.89 -0.78 24.64
N GLU A 382 3.67 -1.38 25.54
CA GLU A 382 4.93 -0.81 26.01
C GLU A 382 6.13 -1.07 25.13
N THR A 383 6.12 -2.17 24.38
CA THR A 383 7.31 -2.65 23.65
C THR A 383 7.09 -2.75 22.15
N GLY A 384 5.83 -2.77 21.70
CA GLY A 384 5.49 -3.13 20.32
C GLY A 384 5.93 -4.55 19.97
N THR A 385 6.06 -5.45 20.94
CA THR A 385 6.44 -6.85 20.73
C THR A 385 5.48 -7.81 21.42
N GLY A 386 5.41 -9.05 20.94
CA GLY A 386 4.63 -10.09 21.58
C GLY A 386 5.23 -10.48 22.94
N PHE A 387 4.36 -10.71 23.92
CA PHE A 387 4.78 -11.18 25.23
C PHE A 387 5.17 -12.66 25.19
N ALA A 388 6.36 -12.99 25.68
CA ALA A 388 6.90 -14.36 25.72
C ALA A 388 7.09 -14.90 27.15
N GLY A 389 6.68 -14.13 28.17
CA GLY A 389 6.79 -14.53 29.58
C GLY A 389 5.64 -15.44 30.02
N GLN A 390 5.73 -15.96 31.25
CA GLN A 390 4.72 -16.87 31.82
C GLN A 390 3.54 -16.14 32.50
N ALA A 391 3.62 -14.80 32.61
CA ALA A 391 2.62 -13.97 33.32
C ALA A 391 2.33 -14.44 34.76
N ASP A 392 3.34 -14.91 35.48
CA ASP A 392 3.29 -15.37 36.86
C ASP A 392 3.92 -14.38 37.87
N SER A 393 4.41 -13.24 37.35
CA SER A 393 5.10 -12.20 38.11
C SER A 393 4.55 -10.82 37.75
N PRO A 394 4.50 -9.87 38.71
CA PRO A 394 4.16 -8.48 38.41
C PRO A 394 5.21 -7.80 37.53
N LEU A 395 6.45 -8.30 37.45
CA LEU A 395 7.44 -7.86 36.46
C LEU A 395 7.22 -8.66 35.18
N LEU A 396 6.72 -7.99 34.13
CA LEU A 396 6.52 -8.61 32.83
C LEU A 396 7.86 -8.84 32.12
N GLY A 397 8.81 -7.93 32.30
CA GLY A 397 10.16 -8.04 31.77
C GLY A 397 10.88 -6.70 31.65
N VAL A 398 12.06 -6.73 31.07
CA VAL A 398 12.88 -5.54 30.79
C VAL A 398 13.01 -5.39 29.27
N HIS A 399 12.71 -4.19 28.76
CA HIS A 399 12.81 -3.85 27.34
C HIS A 399 13.52 -2.51 27.19
N GLU A 400 14.55 -2.46 26.34
CA GLU A 400 15.34 -1.24 26.07
C GLU A 400 15.80 -0.50 27.35
N GLY A 401 16.25 -1.26 28.37
CA GLY A 401 16.75 -0.70 29.63
C GLY A 401 15.67 -0.24 30.62
N ARG A 402 14.39 -0.52 30.35
CA ARG A 402 13.25 -0.17 31.21
C ARG A 402 12.47 -1.40 31.63
N ALA A 403 12.12 -1.50 32.91
CA ALA A 403 11.29 -2.58 33.42
C ALA A 403 9.79 -2.25 33.29
N VAL A 404 9.00 -3.21 32.86
CA VAL A 404 7.53 -3.10 32.71
C VAL A 404 6.85 -3.96 33.76
N TYR A 405 6.02 -3.34 34.59
CA TYR A 405 5.26 -4.01 35.63
C TYR A 405 3.75 -3.87 35.44
N LEU A 406 3.01 -4.90 35.86
CA LEU A 406 1.55 -4.91 35.93
C LEU A 406 1.10 -5.38 37.31
N LEU A 407 0.25 -4.58 37.95
CA LEU A 407 -0.44 -4.92 39.19
C LEU A 407 -1.93 -5.12 38.89
N TYR A 408 -2.37 -6.37 38.80
CA TYR A 408 -3.75 -6.72 38.45
C TYR A 408 -4.17 -8.07 39.05
N ASN A 409 -5.46 -8.20 39.36
CA ASN A 409 -6.16 -9.39 39.87
C ASN A 409 -5.32 -10.30 40.81
N GLY A 410 -4.82 -9.75 41.90
CA GLY A 410 -4.23 -10.58 42.95
C GLY A 410 -2.96 -11.32 42.56
N ILE A 411 -2.23 -10.87 41.52
CA ILE A 411 -0.92 -11.45 41.14
C ILE A 411 0.07 -11.50 42.32
N LEU A 412 -0.11 -10.61 43.29
CA LEU A 412 0.66 -10.58 44.54
C LEU A 412 0.06 -11.45 45.67
N LYS A 413 -0.95 -12.27 45.39
CA LYS A 413 -1.73 -13.11 46.34
C LYS A 413 -2.19 -12.34 47.60
N ASP A 414 -2.45 -11.04 47.36
CA ASP A 414 -2.95 -9.91 48.17
C ASP A 414 -2.14 -9.45 49.40
N GLN A 415 -1.92 -8.13 49.53
CA GLN A 415 -1.60 -7.47 50.82
C GLN A 415 -2.37 -6.13 51.04
N SER A 416 -3.49 -5.94 50.31
CA SER A 416 -4.60 -4.98 50.48
C SER A 416 -4.27 -3.47 50.51
N ILE A 417 -5.19 -2.52 50.26
CA ILE A 417 -6.67 -2.57 50.26
C ILE A 417 -7.17 -2.41 48.81
N ALA A 418 -7.71 -3.39 48.09
CA ALA A 418 -7.98 -4.81 48.39
C ALA A 418 -7.77 -5.60 47.07
N GLY A 419 -6.60 -6.24 46.91
CA GLY A 419 -6.27 -7.03 45.72
C GLY A 419 -4.85 -6.87 45.17
N GLY A 420 -4.01 -6.00 45.75
CA GLY A 420 -2.64 -5.76 45.27
C GLY A 420 -2.52 -4.94 43.98
N ASN A 421 -3.61 -4.30 43.55
CA ASN A 421 -3.70 -3.59 42.25
C ASN A 421 -3.33 -2.11 42.33
N VAL A 422 -3.01 -1.57 43.52
CA VAL A 422 -2.67 -0.15 43.75
C VAL A 422 -1.18 -0.02 44.07
N LEU A 423 -0.49 0.91 43.40
CA LEU A 423 0.92 1.18 43.66
C LEU A 423 1.07 2.01 44.95
N THR A 424 1.54 1.35 46.01
CA THR A 424 1.87 1.96 47.31
C THR A 424 3.35 1.74 47.65
N GLY A 425 3.88 2.46 48.64
CA GLY A 425 5.25 2.26 49.12
C GLY A 425 5.56 0.82 49.54
N PRO A 426 4.68 0.15 50.34
CA PRO A 426 4.82 -1.26 50.67
C PRO A 426 4.77 -2.19 49.45
N VAL A 427 3.82 -1.98 48.53
CA VAL A 427 3.70 -2.79 47.31
C VAL A 427 4.96 -2.66 46.45
N PHE A 428 5.47 -1.44 46.23
CA PHE A 428 6.74 -1.22 45.54
C PHE A 428 7.93 -1.90 46.25
N GLY A 429 7.89 -1.96 47.58
CA GLY A 429 8.88 -2.65 48.40
C GLY A 429 9.04 -4.13 48.08
N VAL A 430 7.97 -4.80 47.63
CA VAL A 430 7.97 -6.25 47.35
C VAL A 430 8.07 -6.59 45.86
N LEU A 431 7.99 -5.61 44.95
CA LEU A 431 8.16 -5.86 43.52
C LEU A 431 9.59 -6.37 43.21
N PRO A 432 9.75 -7.24 42.19
CA PRO A 432 11.06 -7.62 41.66
C PRO A 432 11.91 -6.38 41.38
N LYS A 433 13.12 -6.34 41.96
CA LYS A 433 13.95 -5.14 41.96
C LYS A 433 14.55 -4.86 40.58
N PHE A 434 14.52 -3.60 40.20
CA PHE A 434 15.17 -3.08 39.00
C PHE A 434 15.71 -1.67 39.29
N ALA A 435 16.98 -1.42 38.97
CA ALA A 435 17.62 -0.14 39.30
C ALA A 435 17.24 0.98 38.32
N GLY A 436 16.93 0.66 37.06
CA GLY A 436 16.65 1.64 36.02
C GLY A 436 15.21 2.18 35.99
N PRO A 437 14.84 2.87 34.89
CA PRO A 437 13.48 3.36 34.65
C PRO A 437 12.43 2.25 34.70
N LYS A 438 11.25 2.57 35.22
CA LYS A 438 10.15 1.60 35.38
C LYS A 438 8.88 2.18 34.79
N VAL A 439 8.12 1.39 34.07
CA VAL A 439 6.71 1.66 33.82
C VAL A 439 5.89 0.69 34.65
N ILE A 440 4.96 1.23 35.43
CA ILE A 440 4.10 0.43 36.30
C ILE A 440 2.65 0.72 35.95
N TYR A 441 1.97 -0.34 35.49
CA TYR A 441 0.53 -0.38 35.30
C TYR A 441 -0.17 -0.81 36.57
N ALA A 442 -1.05 0.03 37.11
CA ALA A 442 -1.83 -0.27 38.31
C ALA A 442 -3.09 0.59 38.38
N ALA A 443 -4.06 0.23 39.22
CA ALA A 443 -5.34 0.91 39.35
C ALA A 443 -5.24 2.34 39.90
N ALA A 444 -4.23 2.61 40.74
CA ALA A 444 -3.95 3.94 41.27
C ALA A 444 -2.49 4.04 41.75
N ASN A 445 -1.99 5.27 41.86
CA ASN A 445 -0.69 5.59 42.46
C ASN A 445 -0.87 6.35 43.77
N ARG A 446 -0.41 5.78 44.89
CA ARG A 446 -0.42 6.42 46.21
C ARG A 446 1.00 6.68 46.76
N MET A 447 2.03 6.63 45.92
CA MET A 447 3.41 6.93 46.32
C MET A 447 3.75 8.42 46.30
N GLY A 448 2.88 9.27 45.72
CA GLY A 448 3.13 10.71 45.58
C GLY A 448 4.47 11.01 44.88
N ALA A 449 5.19 12.04 45.33
CA ALA A 449 6.48 12.45 44.77
C ALA A 449 7.58 11.37 44.82
N ARG A 450 7.41 10.32 45.63
CA ARG A 450 8.36 9.19 45.67
C ARG A 450 8.40 8.44 44.34
N ALA A 451 7.30 8.33 43.60
CA ALA A 451 7.28 7.63 42.32
C ALA A 451 8.30 8.21 41.32
N ALA A 452 8.33 9.54 41.20
CA ALA A 452 9.29 10.24 40.35
C ALA A 452 10.75 10.01 40.80
N ARG A 453 11.03 10.04 42.11
CA ARG A 453 12.37 9.77 42.66
C ARG A 453 12.85 8.34 42.39
N GLU A 454 11.94 7.38 42.30
CA GLU A 454 12.23 5.96 42.03
C GLU A 454 12.28 5.65 40.52
N GLY A 455 12.16 6.67 39.66
CA GLY A 455 12.18 6.54 38.20
C GLY A 455 10.95 5.85 37.63
N ILE A 456 9.78 6.02 38.26
CA ILE A 456 8.53 5.35 37.88
C ILE A 456 7.69 6.26 36.99
N THR A 457 7.44 5.81 35.77
CA THR A 457 6.35 6.29 34.91
C THR A 457 5.10 5.46 35.23
N PHE A 458 4.18 6.07 35.96
CA PHE A 458 2.92 5.41 36.32
C PHE A 458 1.93 5.49 35.15
N LYS A 459 1.27 4.37 34.85
CA LYS A 459 0.14 4.30 33.92
C LYS A 459 -1.03 3.65 34.63
N GLN A 460 -2.18 4.33 34.62
CA GLN A 460 -3.37 3.76 35.22
C GLN A 460 -3.86 2.60 34.34
N THR A 461 -4.09 1.42 34.91
CA THR A 461 -4.84 0.37 34.21
C THR A 461 -6.22 0.92 33.88
N PRO A 462 -6.74 0.76 32.65
CA PRO A 462 -7.96 1.45 32.23
C PRO A 462 -9.14 1.21 33.20
N TYR A 463 -9.45 2.24 33.98
CA TYR A 463 -10.68 2.45 34.72
C TYR A 463 -11.02 3.91 34.52
N ALA A 464 -12.08 4.17 33.76
CA ALA A 464 -12.61 5.50 33.43
C ALA A 464 -11.60 6.45 32.74
N LEU A 465 -11.97 6.92 31.54
CA LEU A 465 -11.71 8.33 31.24
C LEU A 465 -12.58 9.12 32.22
N GLU A 466 -12.00 9.73 33.25
CA GLU A 466 -12.67 10.88 33.85
C GLU A 466 -12.73 11.96 32.76
N VAL A 467 -13.96 12.35 32.40
CA VAL A 467 -14.28 13.47 31.51
C VAL A 467 -13.97 14.78 32.20
#